data_AF-A0A3S1TK89-F1
#
_entry.id   AF-A0A3S1TK89-F1
#
_cell.length_a   1.000
_cell.length_b   1.000
_cell.length_c   1.000
_cell.angle_alpha   90.00
_cell.angle_beta   90.00
_cell.angle_gamma   90.00
#
_symmetry.space_group_name_H-M   'P 1'
#
loop_
_entity.id
_entity.type
_entity.pdbx_description
1 polymer ?
#
loop_
_entity_poly.entity_id
_entity_poly.type
_entity_poly.pdbx_seq_one_letter_code
_entity_poly.pdbx_strand_id
1 'polypeptide(L)'
;MHMFFATLRILCQHVFCNLGRFMLTSAQCRAARALVDWSREMLSERSKVSHRSIVDFERGAREPRVLTKEALARALEAAGVEFIPENGGGAGVRLKKGGKID
;
A
#
# COMPACT_ATOMS: atom_id res chain seq x y z
N MET A 1 9.81 5.95 33.83
CA MET A 1 10.83 4.99 33.35
C MET A 1 10.12 3.95 32.50
N HIS A 2 10.03 4.21 31.20
CA HIS A 2 10.85 3.60 30.15
C HIS A 2 10.31 2.22 29.75
N MET A 3 9.45 2.16 28.72
CA MET A 3 9.86 2.06 27.29
C MET A 3 10.25 0.62 26.89
N PHE A 4 9.34 -0.36 26.97
CA PHE A 4 9.61 -1.73 26.46
C PHE A 4 8.33 -2.47 25.98
N PHE A 5 7.49 -1.83 25.15
CA PHE A 5 6.29 -2.48 24.58
C PHE A 5 6.19 -2.38 23.03
N ALA A 6 7.32 -2.32 22.32
CA ALA A 6 7.31 -2.04 20.87
C ALA A 6 8.20 -2.95 20.00
N THR A 7 8.36 -4.24 20.35
CA THR A 7 9.26 -5.14 19.59
C THR A 7 8.69 -6.52 19.28
N LEU A 8 7.37 -6.71 19.21
CA LEU A 8 6.81 -7.97 18.70
C LEU A 8 5.49 -7.79 17.94
N ARG A 9 5.56 -7.25 16.72
CA ARG A 9 4.42 -7.23 15.77
C ARG A 9 4.87 -7.50 14.33
N ILE A 10 5.89 -8.34 14.14
CA ILE A 10 6.56 -8.56 12.83
C ILE A 10 6.49 -10.01 12.33
N LEU A 11 6.02 -11.00 13.09
CA LEU A 11 5.81 -12.35 12.55
C LEU A 11 4.32 -12.71 12.59
N CYS A 12 3.81 -13.21 11.46
CA CYS A 12 2.49 -13.83 11.25
C CYS A 12 1.36 -12.95 10.67
N GLN A 13 1.51 -12.48 9.43
CA GLN A 13 0.34 -12.20 8.57
C GLN A 13 0.54 -12.82 7.17
N HIS A 14 1.09 -14.04 7.11
CA HIS A 14 1.52 -14.66 5.86
C HIS A 14 0.47 -15.53 5.15
N VAL A 15 -0.74 -15.75 5.70
CA VAL A 15 -1.66 -16.76 5.10
C VAL A 15 -3.15 -16.42 5.27
N PHE A 16 -3.61 -15.26 4.82
CA PHE A 16 -5.04 -15.08 4.54
C PHE A 16 -5.25 -14.36 3.20
N CYS A 17 -5.35 -15.20 2.17
CA CYS A 17 -6.30 -15.12 1.06
C CYS A 17 -7.15 -13.83 0.95
N ASN A 18 -6.95 -13.05 -0.10
CA ASN A 18 -8.06 -12.40 -0.78
C ASN A 18 -7.75 -12.24 -2.28
N LEU A 19 -8.24 -13.21 -3.05
CA LEU A 19 -8.36 -13.19 -4.51
C LEU A 19 -9.16 -11.94 -4.93
N GLY A 20 -8.56 -11.04 -5.72
CA GLY A 20 -9.29 -9.95 -6.37
C GLY A 20 -8.52 -8.63 -6.49
N ARG A 21 -7.33 -8.51 -5.90
CA ARG A 21 -6.63 -7.23 -5.73
C ARG A 21 -5.40 -7.05 -6.62
N PHE A 22 -5.42 -7.67 -7.79
CA PHE A 22 -4.30 -7.74 -8.74
C PHE A 22 -4.08 -6.47 -9.57
N MET A 23 -4.98 -5.48 -9.47
CA MET A 23 -5.04 -4.32 -10.35
C MET A 23 -4.59 -3.03 -9.66
N LEU A 24 -3.53 -3.06 -8.83
CA LEU A 24 -2.93 -1.80 -8.38
C LEU A 24 -2.30 -1.09 -9.59
N THR A 25 -2.89 0.03 -10.00
CA THR A 25 -2.34 0.89 -11.04
C THR A 25 -1.34 1.90 -10.45
N SER A 26 -0.44 2.44 -11.29
CA SER A 26 0.50 3.49 -10.87
C SER A 26 -0.24 4.76 -10.40
N ALA A 27 -1.38 5.08 -11.02
CA ALA A 27 -2.26 6.18 -10.61
C ALA A 27 -2.86 5.94 -9.22
N GLN A 28 -3.42 4.75 -8.96
CA GLN A 28 -3.95 4.41 -7.65
C GLN A 28 -2.88 4.36 -6.57
N CYS A 29 -1.66 3.91 -6.89
CA CYS A 29 -0.54 3.94 -5.96
C CYS A 29 -0.22 5.37 -5.49
N ARG A 30 -0.11 6.31 -6.45
CA ARG A 30 0.14 7.72 -6.16
C ARG A 30 -0.99 8.36 -5.36
N ALA A 31 -2.24 8.09 -5.76
CA ALA A 31 -3.41 8.61 -5.08
C ALA A 31 -3.54 8.05 -3.65
N ALA A 32 -3.38 6.75 -3.47
CA ALA A 32 -3.38 6.09 -2.16
C ALA A 32 -2.30 6.67 -1.25
N ARG A 33 -1.09 6.89 -1.78
CA ARG A 33 0.02 7.48 -1.05
C ARG A 33 -0.28 8.92 -0.60
N ALA A 34 -0.88 9.72 -1.48
CA ALA A 34 -1.31 11.08 -1.14
C ALA A 34 -2.44 11.09 -0.09
N LEU A 35 -3.34 10.10 -0.11
CA LEU A 35 -4.43 10.01 0.87
C LEU A 35 -3.95 9.76 2.30
N VAL A 36 -2.82 9.08 2.48
CA VAL A 36 -2.24 8.79 3.81
C VAL A 36 -0.98 9.61 4.10
N ASP A 37 -0.72 10.65 3.30
CA ASP A 37 0.45 11.53 3.38
C ASP A 37 1.81 10.78 3.49
N TRP A 38 1.96 9.68 2.76
CA TRP A 38 3.19 8.90 2.79
C TRP A 38 4.21 9.39 1.77
N SER A 39 5.47 9.39 2.17
CA SER A 39 6.59 9.53 1.24
C SER A 39 6.87 8.20 0.54
N ARG A 40 7.69 8.21 -0.52
CA ARG A 40 8.08 6.97 -1.21
C ARG A 40 8.98 6.11 -0.32
N GLU A 41 9.78 6.74 0.52
CA GLU A 41 10.62 6.10 1.52
C GLU A 41 9.74 5.37 2.56
N MET A 42 8.73 6.04 3.10
CA MET A 42 7.78 5.41 4.03
C MET A 42 7.07 4.21 3.40
N LEU A 43 6.59 4.34 2.16
CA LEU A 43 5.96 3.23 1.43
C LEU A 43 6.94 2.07 1.23
N SER A 44 8.21 2.36 0.93
CA SER A 44 9.27 1.35 0.79
C SER A 44 9.48 0.58 2.09
N GLU A 45 9.63 1.28 3.22
CA GLU A 45 9.86 0.68 4.54
C GLU A 45 8.70 -0.21 5.00
N ARG A 46 7.46 0.24 4.75
CA ARG A 46 6.22 -0.43 5.17
C ARG A 46 5.88 -1.61 4.25
N SER A 47 6.13 -1.51 2.96
CA SER A 47 5.83 -2.57 1.98
C SER A 47 6.96 -3.58 1.76
N LYS A 48 8.18 -3.29 2.25
CA LYS A 48 9.41 -4.06 1.99
C LYS A 48 9.79 -4.15 0.51
N VAL A 49 9.26 -3.24 -0.31
CA VAL A 49 9.62 -3.07 -1.72
C VAL A 49 10.71 -2.01 -1.82
N SER A 50 11.70 -2.19 -2.70
CA SER A 50 12.76 -1.19 -2.84
C SER A 50 12.25 0.15 -3.34
N HIS A 51 12.77 1.25 -2.79
CA HIS A 51 12.42 2.62 -3.17
C HIS A 51 12.49 2.84 -4.69
N ARG A 52 13.53 2.31 -5.34
CA ARG A 52 13.69 2.36 -6.80
C ARG A 52 12.52 1.71 -7.54
N SER A 53 12.06 0.54 -7.09
CA SER A 53 10.92 -0.15 -7.73
C SER A 53 9.62 0.66 -7.59
N ILE A 54 9.43 1.37 -6.48
CA ILE A 54 8.28 2.26 -6.27
C ILE A 54 8.35 3.45 -7.22
N VAL A 55 9.52 4.08 -7.36
CA VAL A 55 9.73 5.20 -8.30
C VAL A 55 9.46 4.76 -9.74
N ASP A 56 10.03 3.63 -10.16
CA ASP A 56 9.85 3.10 -11.52
C ASP A 56 8.38 2.74 -11.79
N PHE A 57 7.68 2.21 -10.79
CA PHE A 57 6.25 1.90 -10.88
C PHE A 57 5.38 3.15 -10.97
N GLU A 58 5.58 4.13 -10.08
CA GLU A 58 4.79 5.37 -10.08
C GLU A 58 4.98 6.19 -11.37
N ARG A 59 6.16 6.10 -11.99
CA ARG A 59 6.47 6.73 -13.28
C ARG A 59 5.99 5.94 -14.49
N GLY A 60 5.52 4.70 -14.30
CA GLY A 60 5.16 3.80 -15.40
C GLY A 60 6.36 3.30 -16.22
N ALA A 61 7.58 3.46 -15.72
CA ALA A 61 8.80 2.98 -16.38
C ALA A 61 8.91 1.45 -16.35
N ARG A 62 8.33 0.82 -15.33
CA ARG A 62 8.31 -0.65 -15.19
C ARG A 62 7.04 -1.13 -14.51
N GLU A 63 6.45 -2.18 -15.06
CA GLU A 63 5.37 -2.95 -14.43
C GLU A 63 5.95 -3.87 -13.35
N PRO A 64 5.64 -3.69 -12.05
CA PRO A 64 6.11 -4.58 -11.00
C PRO A 64 5.46 -5.95 -11.10
N ARG A 65 6.14 -6.95 -10.55
CA ARG A 65 5.55 -8.28 -10.39
C ARG A 65 4.29 -8.18 -9.52
N VAL A 66 3.38 -9.11 -9.76
CA VAL A 66 2.14 -9.27 -9.01
C VAL A 66 2.35 -9.24 -7.49
N LEU A 67 3.30 -10.03 -6.99
CA LEU A 67 3.63 -10.07 -5.55
C LEU A 67 4.06 -8.71 -4.99
N THR A 68 4.75 -7.90 -5.80
CA THR A 68 5.18 -6.55 -5.43
C THR A 68 3.99 -5.61 -5.34
N LYS A 69 3.07 -5.66 -6.32
CA LYS A 69 1.83 -4.87 -6.30
C LYS A 69 0.98 -5.21 -5.08
N GLU A 70 0.87 -6.49 -4.74
CA GLU A 70 0.17 -6.91 -3.53
C GLU A 70 0.83 -6.39 -2.26
N ALA A 71 2.16 -6.43 -2.16
CA ALA A 71 2.87 -5.91 -1.00
C ALA A 71 2.62 -4.41 -0.80
N LEU A 72 2.65 -3.63 -1.89
CA LEU A 72 2.30 -2.20 -1.88
C LEU A 72 0.85 -1.97 -1.47
N ALA A 73 -0.08 -2.69 -2.10
CA ALA A 73 -1.50 -2.57 -1.81
C ALA A 73 -1.80 -2.90 -0.34
N ARG A 74 -1.25 -4.01 0.19
CA ARG A 74 -1.41 -4.40 1.61
C ARG A 74 -0.88 -3.34 2.56
N ALA A 75 0.30 -2.76 2.28
CA ALA A 75 0.87 -1.71 3.11
C ALA A 75 -0.02 -0.45 3.16
N LEU A 76 -0.53 -0.01 2.01
CA LEU A 76 -1.45 1.14 1.92
C LEU A 76 -2.80 0.86 2.59
N GLU A 77 -3.29 -0.39 2.49
CA GLU A 77 -4.51 -0.79 3.18
C GLU A 77 -4.40 -0.82 4.70
N ALA A 78 -3.22 -1.22 5.19
CA ALA A 78 -2.89 -1.19 6.60
C ALA A 78 -2.79 0.25 7.13
N ALA A 79 -2.44 1.21 6.25
CA ALA A 79 -2.47 2.64 6.53
C ALA A 79 -3.89 3.24 6.54
N GLY A 80 -4.91 2.47 6.12
CA GLY A 80 -6.29 2.93 6.08
C GLY A 80 -6.81 3.29 4.70
N VAL A 81 -6.09 2.97 3.61
CA VAL A 81 -6.62 3.07 2.25
C VAL A 81 -7.54 1.89 1.95
N GLU A 82 -8.55 2.11 1.12
CA GLU A 82 -9.36 1.07 0.50
C GLU A 82 -9.37 1.27 -1.02
N PHE A 83 -9.14 0.19 -1.77
CA PHE A 83 -9.09 0.23 -3.23
C PHE A 83 -10.43 -0.20 -3.79
N ILE A 84 -10.96 0.59 -4.72
CA ILE A 84 -12.23 0.33 -5.38
C ILE A 84 -11.93 -0.16 -6.81
N PRO A 85 -12.35 -1.38 -7.18
CA PRO A 85 -12.22 -1.84 -8.56
C PRO A 85 -13.10 -1.02 -9.49
N GLU A 86 -12.84 -1.10 -10.79
CA GLU A 86 -13.62 -0.41 -11.82
C GLU A 86 -15.05 -0.96 -11.88
N ASN A 87 -15.97 -0.38 -11.10
CA ASN A 87 -17.39 -0.74 -11.07
C ASN A 87 -18.22 0.15 -12.02
N GLY A 88 -17.69 0.40 -13.24
CA GLY A 88 -18.31 1.26 -14.26
C GLY A 88 -17.96 2.74 -14.22
N GLY A 89 -17.25 3.23 -13.18
CA GLY A 89 -16.81 4.62 -13.03
C GLY A 89 -15.28 4.84 -13.04
N GLY A 90 -14.50 3.82 -13.40
CA GLY A 90 -13.04 3.81 -13.29
C GLY A 90 -12.52 3.30 -11.95
N ALA A 91 -11.25 2.89 -11.91
CA ALA A 91 -10.59 2.42 -10.70
C ALA A 91 -10.31 3.57 -9.71
N GLY A 92 -10.62 3.37 -8.42
CA GLY A 92 -10.56 4.42 -7.40
C GLY A 92 -9.80 4.04 -6.12
N VAL A 93 -9.54 5.04 -5.27
CA VAL A 93 -9.01 4.88 -3.91
C VAL A 93 -9.81 5.75 -2.95
N ARG A 94 -10.07 5.25 -1.74
CA ARG A 94 -10.74 5.99 -0.66
C ARG A 94 -10.06 5.73 0.67
N LEU A 95 -10.29 6.60 1.64
CA LEU A 95 -9.93 6.34 3.03
C LEU A 95 -11.01 5.51 3.71
N LYS A 96 -10.60 4.54 4.52
CA LYS A 96 -11.49 3.81 5.42
C LYS A 96 -12.05 4.76 6.47
N LYS A 97 -13.29 4.54 6.86
CA LYS A 97 -13.94 5.29 7.94
C LYS A 97 -13.12 5.13 9.23
N GLY A 98 -12.37 6.18 9.60
CA GLY A 98 -11.47 6.18 10.75
C GLY A 98 -9.97 6.11 10.44
N GLY A 99 -9.56 6.11 9.17
CA GLY A 99 -8.16 6.37 8.80
C GLY A 99 -7.78 7.77 9.26
N LYS A 100 -6.93 7.88 10.29
CA LYS A 100 -6.39 9.16 10.73
C LYS A 100 -5.24 9.53 9.79
N ILE A 101 -5.27 10.78 9.32
CA ILE A 101 -4.11 11.46 8.74
C ILE A 101 -3.57 12.27 9.92
N ASP A 102 -2.61 11.70 10.63
CA ASP A 102 -1.92 12.34 11.75
C ASP A 102 -0.83 13.31 11.29
#